data_AF-A0A3L7Z7V0-F1
#
_entry.id   AF-A0A3L7Z7V0-F1
#
_cell.length_a   1.000
_cell.length_b   1.000
_cell.length_c   1.000
_cell.angle_alpha   90.00
_cell.angle_beta   90.00
_cell.angle_gamma   90.00
#
_symmetry.space_group_name_H-M   'P 1'
#
loop_
_entity.id
_entity.type
_entity.pdbx_description
1 polymer ?
#
loop_
_entity_poly.entity_id
_entity_poly.type
_entity_poly.pdbx_seq_one_letter_code
_entity_poly.pdbx_strand_id
1 'polypeptide(L)'
;MVIGDDAEKQLEKYDENLELPPYIKHTKDELVALKRKEIEDYRNTVYAKYLENKELYKQGCENERHIEYLENEFPQKLHWSDEQVYQDAIKYSEIDEKGNVISTYNPDAKWDWYERGGRWAGYLRLKEGAKPLVPVSFSWGWSEEEKQKVIDENRADVAVKKDIANLDKIIPFAIVKDGHWYEKGQMGWWAVVLNEKDDHIWEEEVKKLLEGLSEDTIISIYDCHI
;
A
#
# COMPACT_ATOMS: atom_id res chain seq x y z
N MET A 1 7.87 -8.62 3.16
CA MET A 1 8.61 -9.58 4.02
C MET A 1 7.77 -9.86 5.25
N VAL A 2 7.72 -11.10 5.72
CA VAL A 2 7.06 -11.46 6.97
C VAL A 2 8.09 -12.03 7.93
N ILE A 3 8.06 -11.56 9.18
CA ILE A 3 9.00 -11.92 10.25
C ILE A 3 8.24 -12.74 11.30
N GLY A 4 8.79 -13.91 11.64
CA GLY A 4 8.23 -14.82 12.63
C GLY A 4 7.40 -15.95 12.03
N ASP A 5 6.77 -16.71 12.91
CA ASP A 5 5.97 -17.88 12.57
C ASP A 5 4.61 -17.50 11.97
N ASP A 6 3.91 -18.50 11.42
CA ASP A 6 2.55 -18.38 10.88
C ASP A 6 2.35 -17.17 9.95
N ALA A 7 3.25 -17.00 8.97
CA ALA A 7 3.24 -15.84 8.08
C ALA A 7 1.89 -15.62 7.39
N GLU A 8 1.20 -16.69 6.98
CA GLU A 8 -0.15 -16.64 6.42
C GLU A 8 -1.13 -15.95 7.38
N LYS A 9 -1.15 -16.38 8.65
CA LYS A 9 -2.01 -15.81 9.69
C LYS A 9 -1.71 -14.34 9.97
N GLN A 10 -0.44 -13.94 9.88
CA GLN A 10 -0.06 -12.54 10.03
C GLN A 10 -0.56 -11.67 8.87
N LEU A 11 -0.74 -12.25 7.67
CA LEU A 11 -1.23 -11.58 6.48
C LEU A 11 -2.77 -11.55 6.39
N GLU A 12 -3.47 -12.56 6.92
CA GLU A 12 -4.93 -12.75 6.81
C GLU A 12 -5.77 -11.49 7.05
N LYS A 13 -5.45 -10.70 8.09
CA LYS A 13 -6.23 -9.50 8.42
C LYS A 13 -6.11 -8.37 7.39
N TYR A 14 -5.13 -8.46 6.50
CA TYR A 14 -4.83 -7.48 5.47
C TYR A 14 -5.43 -7.87 4.09
N ASP A 15 -6.21 -8.96 4.03
CA ASP A 15 -6.94 -9.38 2.82
C ASP A 15 -8.03 -8.35 2.46
N GLU A 16 -7.97 -7.81 1.25
CA GLU A 16 -9.00 -6.92 0.70
C GLU A 16 -10.37 -7.62 0.59
N ASN A 17 -10.38 -8.93 0.34
CA ASN A 17 -11.58 -9.73 0.19
C ASN A 17 -12.16 -10.17 1.54
N LEU A 18 -11.59 -9.73 2.67
CA LEU A 18 -12.13 -10.00 3.99
C LEU A 18 -13.47 -9.26 4.15
N GLU A 19 -14.56 -10.00 4.03
CA GLU A 19 -15.89 -9.47 4.28
C GLU A 19 -16.07 -9.16 5.77
N LEU A 20 -16.18 -7.87 6.10
CA LEU A 20 -16.48 -7.42 7.44
C LEU A 20 -17.99 -7.16 7.61
N PRO A 21 -18.53 -7.35 8.83
CA PRO A 21 -19.85 -6.83 9.17
C PRO A 21 -19.91 -5.33 8.86
N PRO A 22 -21.07 -4.80 8.39
CA PRO A 22 -21.22 -3.38 8.12
C PRO A 22 -20.81 -2.53 9.33
N TYR A 23 -19.92 -1.56 9.09
CA TYR A 23 -19.46 -0.61 10.10
C TYR A 23 -19.61 0.83 9.59
N ILE A 24 -19.65 1.78 10.53
CA ILE A 24 -19.66 3.20 10.20
C ILE A 24 -18.25 3.60 9.77
N LYS A 25 -18.07 3.89 8.49
CA LYS A 25 -16.80 4.37 7.93
C LYS A 25 -16.59 5.85 8.24
N HIS A 26 -17.63 6.66 8.05
CA HIS A 26 -17.64 8.07 8.43
C HIS A 26 -19.02 8.45 8.93
N THR A 27 -19.07 9.21 10.03
CA THR A 27 -20.29 9.92 10.39
C THR A 27 -20.57 11.04 9.40
N LYS A 28 -21.83 11.53 9.34
CA LYS A 28 -22.19 12.66 8.47
C LYS A 28 -21.28 13.88 8.70
N ASP A 29 -21.07 14.26 9.96
CA ASP A 29 -20.27 15.43 10.31
C ASP A 29 -18.79 15.25 9.97
N GLU A 30 -18.23 14.07 10.21
CA GLU A 30 -16.85 13.74 9.82
C GLU A 30 -16.68 13.78 8.30
N LEU A 31 -17.64 13.24 7.55
CA LEU A 31 -17.59 13.24 6.08
C LEU A 31 -17.62 14.66 5.52
N VAL A 32 -18.51 15.52 6.04
CA VAL A 32 -18.56 16.93 5.64
C VAL A 32 -17.25 17.65 5.96
N ALA A 33 -16.72 17.47 7.17
CA ALA A 33 -15.45 18.08 7.56
C ALA A 33 -14.29 17.62 6.66
N LEU A 34 -14.22 16.32 6.36
CA LEU A 34 -13.22 15.74 5.45
C LEU A 34 -13.32 16.36 4.05
N LYS A 35 -14.53 16.40 3.46
CA LYS A 35 -14.72 16.93 2.11
C LYS A 35 -14.52 18.44 2.00
N ARG A 36 -14.84 19.20 3.06
CA ARG A 36 -14.46 20.62 3.11
C ARG A 36 -12.96 20.82 3.11
N LYS A 37 -12.22 19.99 3.86
CA LYS A 37 -10.76 20.01 3.84
C LYS A 37 -10.22 19.68 2.45
N GLU A 38 -10.73 18.64 1.79
CA GLU A 38 -10.31 18.29 0.42
C GLU A 38 -10.55 19.44 -0.58
N ILE A 39 -11.70 20.12 -0.49
CA ILE A 39 -12.01 21.29 -1.33
C ILE A 39 -11.00 22.41 -1.07
N GLU A 40 -10.68 22.70 0.19
CA GLU A 40 -9.72 23.76 0.54
C GLU A 40 -8.28 23.39 0.18
N ASP A 41 -7.87 22.14 0.33
CA ASP A 41 -6.55 21.65 -0.08
C ASP A 41 -6.40 21.75 -1.62
N TYR A 42 -7.44 21.38 -2.38
CA TYR A 42 -7.45 21.53 -3.84
C TYR A 42 -7.41 23.00 -4.27
N ARG A 43 -8.12 23.87 -3.53
CA ARG A 43 -8.09 25.32 -3.74
C ARG A 43 -6.67 25.87 -3.62
N ASN A 44 -5.95 25.45 -2.58
CA ASN A 44 -4.63 25.96 -2.25
C ASN A 44 -3.49 25.30 -3.05
N THR A 45 -3.78 24.26 -3.82
CA THR A 45 -2.77 23.53 -4.62
C THR A 45 -3.04 23.67 -6.12
N VAL A 46 -3.91 22.83 -6.67
CA VAL A 46 -4.16 22.74 -8.11
C VAL A 46 -4.84 23.99 -8.63
N TYR A 47 -5.88 24.44 -7.94
CA TYR A 47 -6.66 25.60 -8.38
C TYR A 47 -5.87 26.91 -8.25
N ALA A 48 -5.07 27.08 -7.19
CA ALA A 48 -4.16 28.21 -7.05
C ALA A 48 -3.17 28.31 -8.23
N LYS A 49 -2.51 27.20 -8.60
CA LYS A 49 -1.62 27.15 -9.78
C LYS A 49 -2.34 27.49 -11.08
N TYR A 50 -3.58 27.01 -11.24
CA TYR A 50 -4.41 27.37 -12.39
C TYR A 50 -4.69 28.89 -12.43
N LEU A 51 -4.96 29.52 -11.29
CA LEU A 51 -5.23 30.96 -11.21
C LEU A 51 -3.98 31.83 -11.44
N GLU A 52 -2.78 31.37 -11.06
CA GLU A 52 -1.52 32.10 -11.26
C GLU A 52 -1.26 32.43 -12.74
N ASN A 53 -1.47 31.46 -13.63
CA ASN A 53 -1.38 31.67 -15.07
C ASN A 53 -2.26 30.67 -15.85
N LYS A 54 -3.52 31.05 -16.06
CA LYS A 54 -4.53 30.22 -16.73
C LYS A 54 -4.11 29.78 -18.13
N GLU A 55 -3.53 30.68 -18.91
CA GLU A 55 -3.15 30.39 -20.30
C GLU A 55 -2.02 29.37 -20.37
N LEU A 56 -0.97 29.55 -19.55
CA LEU A 56 0.12 28.58 -19.49
C LEU A 56 -0.34 27.22 -18.95
N TYR A 57 -1.22 27.21 -17.95
CA TYR A 57 -1.78 25.98 -17.39
C TYR A 57 -2.59 25.21 -18.45
N LYS A 58 -3.44 25.90 -19.22
CA LYS A 58 -4.23 25.30 -20.31
C LYS A 58 -3.35 24.74 -21.43
N GLN A 59 -2.31 25.47 -21.84
CA GLN A 59 -1.39 25.00 -22.88
C GLN A 59 -0.63 23.74 -22.46
N GLY A 60 -0.37 23.55 -21.17
CA GLY A 60 0.29 22.38 -20.61
C GLY A 60 -0.65 21.23 -20.21
N CYS A 61 -1.96 21.34 -20.40
CA CYS A 61 -2.93 20.34 -19.98
C CYS A 61 -3.66 19.73 -21.18
N GLU A 62 -3.44 18.44 -21.44
CA GLU A 62 -4.09 17.71 -22.53
C GLU A 62 -5.53 17.27 -22.19
N ASN A 63 -5.96 17.42 -20.94
CA ASN A 63 -7.26 16.98 -20.46
C ASN A 63 -8.28 18.14 -20.45
N GLU A 64 -9.04 18.28 -21.53
CA GLU A 64 -10.06 19.32 -21.69
C GLU A 64 -11.12 19.30 -20.57
N ARG A 65 -11.51 18.11 -20.10
CA ARG A 65 -12.51 17.96 -19.02
C ARG A 65 -12.00 18.50 -17.70
N HIS A 66 -10.70 18.37 -17.41
CA HIS A 66 -10.09 18.95 -16.23
C HIS A 66 -10.10 20.49 -16.29
N ILE A 67 -9.84 21.07 -17.46
CA ILE A 67 -9.93 22.53 -17.64
C ILE A 67 -11.37 23.01 -17.45
N GLU A 68 -12.35 22.32 -18.05
CA GLU A 68 -13.77 22.66 -17.87
C GLU A 68 -14.18 22.59 -16.39
N TYR A 69 -13.73 21.56 -15.67
CA TYR A 69 -13.97 21.42 -14.24
C TYR A 69 -13.40 22.61 -13.44
N LEU A 70 -12.15 23.00 -13.70
CA LEU A 70 -11.51 24.14 -13.04
C LEU A 70 -12.21 25.48 -13.34
N GLU A 71 -12.75 25.63 -14.54
CA GLU A 71 -13.41 26.86 -14.97
C GLU A 71 -14.83 27.01 -14.42
N ASN A 72 -15.61 25.93 -14.48
CA ASN A 72 -17.05 26.03 -14.34
C ASN A 72 -17.60 25.29 -13.11
N GLU A 73 -16.96 24.21 -12.66
CA GLU A 73 -17.49 23.34 -11.60
C GLU A 73 -16.83 23.60 -10.25
N PHE A 74 -15.50 23.50 -10.17
CA PHE A 74 -14.76 23.67 -8.92
C PHE A 74 -15.02 25.01 -8.21
N PRO A 75 -15.09 26.17 -8.89
CA PRO A 75 -15.34 27.44 -8.22
C PRO A 75 -16.69 27.46 -7.48
N GLN A 76 -17.70 26.74 -7.99
CA GLN A 76 -19.00 26.62 -7.33
C GLN A 76 -18.90 25.81 -6.03
N LYS A 77 -18.00 24.80 -5.99
CA LYS A 77 -17.77 23.98 -4.79
C LYS A 77 -17.28 24.77 -3.59
N LEU A 78 -16.56 25.87 -3.82
CA LEU A 78 -16.09 26.77 -2.76
C LEU A 78 -17.24 27.47 -1.99
N HIS A 79 -18.42 27.54 -2.60
CA HIS A 79 -19.60 28.19 -2.04
C HIS A 79 -20.68 27.22 -1.56
N TRP A 80 -20.42 25.91 -1.61
CA TRP A 80 -21.38 24.90 -1.19
C TRP A 80 -21.70 24.95 0.30
N SER A 81 -22.98 24.76 0.62
CA SER A 81 -23.43 24.48 1.99
C SER A 81 -22.95 23.10 2.45
N ASP A 82 -22.98 22.86 3.76
CA ASP A 82 -22.64 21.54 4.32
C ASP A 82 -23.50 20.43 3.72
N GLU A 83 -24.77 20.72 3.46
CA GLU A 83 -25.67 19.75 2.83
C GLU A 83 -25.29 19.47 1.37
N GLN A 84 -24.88 20.48 0.60
CA GLN A 84 -24.40 20.25 -0.78
C GLN A 84 -23.10 19.44 -0.81
N VAL A 85 -22.17 19.73 0.10
CA VAL A 85 -20.94 18.94 0.28
C VAL A 85 -21.29 17.49 0.64
N TYR A 86 -22.20 17.29 1.59
CA TYR A 86 -22.65 15.97 2.01
C TYR A 86 -23.28 15.18 0.85
N GLN A 87 -24.22 15.78 0.11
CA GLN A 87 -24.92 15.12 -1.00
C GLN A 87 -23.95 14.72 -2.13
N ASP A 88 -22.95 15.55 -2.44
CA ASP A 88 -21.89 15.19 -3.40
C ASP A 88 -21.05 14.01 -2.88
N ALA A 89 -20.73 14.00 -1.58
CA ALA A 89 -19.88 13.00 -0.95
C ALA A 89 -20.51 11.59 -0.91
N ILE A 90 -21.82 11.50 -0.71
CA ILE A 90 -22.53 10.21 -0.55
C ILE A 90 -23.02 9.61 -1.87
N LYS A 91 -22.79 10.28 -3.02
CA LYS A 91 -23.36 9.90 -4.34
C LYS A 91 -23.16 8.43 -4.72
N TYR A 92 -22.07 7.82 -4.27
CA TYR A 92 -21.70 6.43 -4.55
C TYR A 92 -21.50 5.61 -3.26
N SER A 93 -22.04 6.07 -2.14
CA SER A 93 -21.87 5.43 -0.83
C SER A 93 -23.19 4.87 -0.31
N GLU A 94 -23.12 3.76 0.41
CA GLU A 94 -24.23 3.28 1.21
C GLU A 94 -24.31 4.08 2.51
N ILE A 95 -25.53 4.40 2.94
CA ILE A 95 -25.77 5.21 4.15
C ILE A 95 -26.79 4.55 5.07
N ASP A 96 -26.63 4.76 6.37
CA ASP A 96 -27.63 4.38 7.38
C ASP A 96 -28.74 5.44 7.54
N GLU A 97 -29.74 5.15 8.39
CA GLU A 97 -30.86 6.06 8.68
C GLU A 97 -30.44 7.40 9.30
N LYS A 98 -29.22 7.48 9.85
CA LYS A 98 -28.67 8.70 10.46
C LYS A 98 -27.81 9.50 9.47
N GLY A 99 -27.63 8.99 8.25
CA GLY A 99 -26.78 9.60 7.23
C GLY A 99 -25.28 9.32 7.42
N ASN A 100 -24.91 8.28 8.16
CA ASN A 100 -23.53 7.84 8.23
C ASN A 100 -23.21 6.97 7.02
N VAL A 101 -21.98 7.10 6.49
CA VAL A 101 -21.50 6.20 5.43
C VAL A 101 -21.11 4.87 6.07
N ILE A 102 -21.73 3.80 5.57
CA ILE A 102 -21.44 2.43 5.99
C ILE A 102 -20.54 1.74 4.97
N SER A 103 -19.73 0.79 5.44
CA SER A 103 -18.91 -0.04 4.58
C SER A 103 -18.77 -1.44 5.17
N THR A 104 -18.57 -2.42 4.28
CA THR A 104 -18.14 -3.79 4.61
C THR A 104 -16.70 -4.05 4.18
N TYR A 105 -16.06 -3.06 3.56
CA TYR A 105 -14.70 -3.16 3.02
C TYR A 105 -13.67 -3.17 4.15
N ASN A 106 -12.65 -4.02 4.04
CA ASN A 106 -11.60 -4.10 5.04
C ASN A 106 -10.79 -2.80 5.12
N PRO A 107 -10.88 -2.02 6.22
CA PRO A 107 -10.14 -0.75 6.34
C PRO A 107 -8.63 -0.97 6.48
N ASP A 108 -8.22 -2.18 6.87
CA ASP A 108 -6.82 -2.56 6.98
C ASP A 108 -6.29 -3.18 5.68
N ALA A 109 -7.10 -3.36 4.62
CA ALA A 109 -6.69 -4.04 3.39
C ALA A 109 -5.33 -3.54 2.84
N LYS A 110 -4.46 -4.50 2.49
CA LYS A 110 -3.15 -4.25 1.86
C LYS A 110 -2.91 -5.10 0.63
N TRP A 111 -3.68 -6.16 0.40
CA TRP A 111 -3.51 -7.02 -0.76
C TRP A 111 -4.84 -7.67 -1.16
N ASP A 112 -5.02 -7.95 -2.45
CA ASP A 112 -6.14 -8.74 -2.98
C ASP A 112 -5.74 -10.20 -3.26
N TRP A 113 -4.45 -10.45 -3.52
CA TRP A 113 -3.81 -11.76 -3.52
C TRP A 113 -2.32 -11.64 -3.21
N TYR A 114 -1.71 -12.75 -2.81
CA TYR A 114 -0.26 -12.86 -2.67
C TYR A 114 0.24 -14.25 -3.04
N GLU A 115 1.54 -14.32 -3.33
CA GLU A 115 2.27 -15.58 -3.49
C GLU A 115 3.56 -15.51 -2.66
N ARG A 116 3.97 -16.62 -2.04
CA ARG A 116 5.31 -16.70 -1.43
C ARG A 116 6.35 -16.64 -2.54
N GLY A 117 7.45 -15.88 -2.36
CA GLY A 117 8.46 -15.71 -3.40
C GLY A 117 7.92 -14.91 -4.60
N GLY A 118 7.25 -15.58 -5.53
CA GLY A 118 6.57 -14.98 -6.69
C GLY A 118 7.55 -14.27 -7.62
N ARG A 119 7.32 -12.98 -7.89
CA ARG A 119 8.29 -12.11 -8.61
C ARG A 119 9.61 -11.96 -7.86
N TRP A 120 9.62 -12.22 -6.56
CA TRP A 120 10.77 -12.12 -5.67
C TRP A 120 11.35 -13.48 -5.26
N ALA A 121 11.05 -14.54 -6.03
CA ALA A 121 11.55 -15.88 -5.77
C ALA A 121 13.07 -15.93 -5.55
N GLY A 122 13.51 -16.53 -4.44
CA GLY A 122 14.92 -16.67 -4.08
C GLY A 122 15.59 -15.36 -3.66
N TYR A 123 14.85 -14.43 -3.05
CA TYR A 123 15.42 -13.16 -2.58
C TYR A 123 16.43 -13.33 -1.44
N LEU A 124 16.25 -14.36 -0.61
CA LEU A 124 17.17 -14.68 0.49
C LEU A 124 18.33 -15.51 -0.06
N ARG A 125 19.56 -15.03 0.10
CA ARG A 125 20.77 -15.83 -0.16
C ARG A 125 21.18 -16.53 1.12
N LEU A 126 21.31 -17.85 1.07
CA LEU A 126 21.71 -18.62 2.24
C LEU A 126 23.23 -18.63 2.40
N LYS A 127 23.68 -18.76 3.66
CA LYS A 127 25.07 -19.06 4.00
C LYS A 127 25.44 -20.46 3.52
N GLU A 128 26.74 -20.69 3.35
CA GLU A 128 27.25 -22.00 2.94
C GLU A 128 26.81 -23.09 3.92
N GLY A 129 26.30 -24.22 3.40
CA GLY A 129 25.82 -25.36 4.18
C GLY A 129 24.38 -25.24 4.71
N ALA A 130 23.78 -24.05 4.69
CA ALA A 130 22.36 -23.88 5.01
C ALA A 130 21.47 -24.34 3.86
N LYS A 131 20.22 -24.70 4.19
CA LYS A 131 19.22 -25.20 3.23
C LYS A 131 17.93 -24.39 3.35
N PRO A 132 17.21 -24.19 2.24
CA PRO A 132 15.91 -23.54 2.28
C PRO A 132 14.93 -24.37 3.12
N LEU A 133 14.06 -23.71 3.90
CA LEU A 133 13.07 -24.41 4.72
C LEU A 133 11.94 -25.02 3.89
N VAL A 134 11.66 -24.42 2.73
CA VAL A 134 10.66 -24.88 1.75
C VAL A 134 11.19 -24.64 0.33
N PRO A 135 10.70 -25.36 -0.69
CA PRO A 135 11.02 -25.06 -2.08
C PRO A 135 10.67 -23.62 -2.44
N VAL A 136 11.51 -23.02 -3.29
CA VAL A 136 11.26 -21.70 -3.86
C VAL A 136 10.01 -21.76 -4.75
N SER A 137 9.14 -20.76 -4.65
CA SER A 137 7.95 -20.61 -5.47
C SER A 137 8.14 -19.48 -6.46
N PHE A 138 8.03 -19.80 -7.75
CA PHE A 138 8.25 -18.88 -8.86
C PHE A 138 6.91 -18.47 -9.47
N SER A 139 6.72 -17.16 -9.66
CA SER A 139 5.57 -16.66 -10.41
C SER A 139 5.68 -16.98 -11.90
N TRP A 140 4.60 -16.72 -12.64
CA TRP A 140 4.63 -16.75 -14.10
C TRP A 140 5.67 -15.75 -14.65
N GLY A 141 6.38 -16.14 -15.71
CA GLY A 141 7.38 -15.31 -16.39
C GLY A 141 8.84 -15.74 -16.17
N TRP A 142 9.13 -16.57 -15.18
CA TRP A 142 10.47 -17.13 -14.96
C TRP A 142 10.81 -18.22 -15.98
N SER A 143 11.95 -18.09 -16.65
CA SER A 143 12.53 -19.15 -17.50
C SER A 143 13.14 -20.29 -16.65
N GLU A 144 13.28 -21.48 -17.24
CA GLU A 144 13.92 -22.61 -16.55
C GLU A 144 15.39 -22.32 -16.20
N GLU A 145 16.07 -21.52 -17.01
CA GLU A 145 17.46 -21.09 -16.77
C GLU A 145 17.56 -20.19 -15.53
N GLU A 146 16.64 -19.24 -15.37
CA GLU A 146 16.57 -18.37 -14.19
C GLU A 146 16.21 -19.15 -12.93
N LYS A 147 15.27 -20.09 -13.03
CA LYS A 147 14.90 -20.98 -11.91
C LYS A 147 16.09 -21.82 -11.48
N GLN A 148 16.80 -22.43 -12.42
CA GLN A 148 17.98 -23.25 -12.12
C GLN A 148 19.07 -22.41 -11.46
N LYS A 149 19.31 -21.18 -11.95
CA LYS A 149 20.27 -20.26 -11.32
C LYS A 149 19.92 -19.93 -9.87
N VAL A 150 18.63 -19.74 -9.56
CA VAL A 150 18.19 -19.50 -8.17
C VAL A 150 18.51 -20.70 -7.26
N ILE A 151 18.30 -21.92 -7.77
CA ILE A 151 18.61 -23.16 -7.05
C ILE A 151 20.12 -23.31 -6.86
N ASP A 152 20.92 -23.11 -7.92
CA ASP A 152 22.38 -23.25 -7.91
C ASP A 152 23.05 -22.24 -6.98
N GLU A 153 22.46 -21.04 -6.84
CA GLU A 153 22.95 -20.00 -5.93
C GLU A 153 22.48 -20.19 -4.46
N ASN A 154 21.87 -21.34 -4.13
CA ASN A 154 21.37 -21.70 -2.80
C ASN A 154 20.49 -20.59 -2.17
N ARG A 155 19.49 -20.14 -2.93
CA ARG A 155 18.55 -19.11 -2.51
C ARG A 155 17.25 -19.69 -1.96
N ALA A 156 16.54 -18.88 -1.19
CA ALA A 156 15.31 -19.27 -0.51
C ALA A 156 14.26 -18.14 -0.51
N ASP A 157 13.01 -18.54 -0.32
CA ASP A 157 11.92 -17.62 0.05
C ASP A 157 11.69 -17.59 1.56
N VAL A 158 12.06 -18.68 2.25
CA VAL A 158 11.89 -18.85 3.70
C VAL A 158 13.15 -19.46 4.28
N ALA A 159 13.69 -18.79 5.31
CA ALA A 159 14.88 -19.23 6.02
C ALA A 159 14.89 -18.70 7.45
N VAL A 160 15.66 -19.34 8.34
CA VAL A 160 15.95 -18.77 9.66
C VAL A 160 16.99 -17.65 9.53
N LYS A 161 16.84 -16.59 10.33
CA LYS A 161 17.69 -15.39 10.30
C LYS A 161 19.18 -15.71 10.26
N LYS A 162 19.65 -16.61 11.13
CA LYS A 162 21.08 -16.98 11.23
C LYS A 162 21.65 -17.59 9.95
N ASP A 163 20.81 -18.14 9.08
CA ASP A 163 21.21 -18.82 7.85
C ASP A 163 21.22 -17.88 6.64
N ILE A 164 20.74 -16.64 6.77
CA ILE A 164 20.64 -15.68 5.65
C ILE A 164 21.91 -14.83 5.58
N ALA A 165 22.54 -14.79 4.41
CA ALA A 165 23.81 -14.10 4.17
C ALA A 165 23.64 -12.63 3.74
N ASN A 166 22.48 -12.25 3.21
CA ASN A 166 22.20 -10.92 2.66
C ASN A 166 21.09 -10.15 3.38
N LEU A 167 20.69 -10.57 4.59
CA LEU A 167 19.53 -10.01 5.27
C LEU A 167 19.67 -8.50 5.54
N ASP A 168 20.88 -8.04 5.84
CA ASP A 168 21.25 -6.64 6.07
C ASP A 168 21.11 -5.74 4.82
N LYS A 169 21.00 -6.35 3.63
CA LYS A 169 20.89 -5.66 2.34
C LYS A 169 19.48 -5.69 1.77
N ILE A 170 18.56 -6.36 2.44
CA ILE A 170 17.18 -6.51 1.98
C ILE A 170 16.34 -5.38 2.58
N ILE A 171 15.86 -4.49 1.71
CA ILE A 171 14.97 -3.38 2.06
C ILE A 171 13.64 -3.61 1.31
N PRO A 172 12.68 -4.35 1.89
CA PRO A 172 11.40 -4.59 1.25
C PRO A 172 10.53 -3.33 1.32
N PHE A 173 9.51 -3.22 0.46
CA PHE A 173 8.54 -2.12 0.56
C PHE A 173 7.72 -2.19 1.86
N ALA A 174 7.40 -3.40 2.32
CA ALA A 174 6.68 -3.64 3.56
C ALA A 174 7.22 -4.84 4.34
N ILE A 175 7.07 -4.76 5.66
CA ILE A 175 7.39 -5.79 6.64
C ILE A 175 6.15 -6.06 7.47
N VAL A 176 5.77 -7.33 7.62
CA VAL A 176 4.81 -7.77 8.63
C VAL A 176 5.57 -8.45 9.76
N LYS A 177 5.35 -7.99 10.99
CA LYS A 177 5.96 -8.56 12.20
C LYS A 177 4.96 -8.51 13.34
N ASP A 178 4.77 -9.64 14.02
CA ASP A 178 3.81 -9.77 15.12
C ASP A 178 2.39 -9.29 14.72
N GLY A 179 1.99 -9.59 13.47
CA GLY A 179 0.73 -9.15 12.89
C GLY A 179 0.62 -7.64 12.63
N HIS A 180 1.72 -6.88 12.65
CA HIS A 180 1.73 -5.45 12.33
C HIS A 180 2.41 -5.20 10.99
N TRP A 181 1.76 -4.43 10.11
CA TRP A 181 2.24 -4.03 8.79
C TRP A 181 2.99 -2.69 8.88
N TYR A 182 4.27 -2.74 8.59
CA TYR A 182 5.17 -1.60 8.44
C TYR A 182 5.43 -1.40 6.96
N GLU A 183 5.27 -0.18 6.45
CA GLU A 183 5.46 0.14 5.03
C GLU A 183 6.28 1.41 4.83
N LYS A 184 6.96 1.47 3.67
CA LYS A 184 7.67 2.66 3.21
C LYS A 184 6.71 3.82 2.92
N GLY A 185 5.56 3.52 2.34
CA GLY A 185 4.51 4.47 2.03
C GLY A 185 3.19 3.75 1.82
N GLN A 186 2.11 4.51 1.79
CA GLN A 186 0.76 3.98 1.58
C GLN A 186 0.55 3.74 0.09
N MET A 187 0.40 2.48 -0.30
CA MET A 187 0.08 2.15 -1.69
C MET A 187 -1.34 2.59 -2.01
N GLY A 188 -1.49 3.30 -3.12
CA GLY A 188 -2.76 3.70 -3.69
C GLY A 188 -2.93 3.15 -5.10
N TRP A 189 -4.04 3.52 -5.72
CA TRP A 189 -4.41 3.07 -7.06
C TRP A 189 -3.32 3.37 -8.08
N TRP A 190 -3.13 2.45 -9.03
CA TRP A 190 -2.15 2.57 -10.12
C TRP A 190 -0.69 2.68 -9.64
N ALA A 191 -0.36 2.00 -8.54
CA ALA A 191 0.97 2.03 -7.91
C ALA A 191 1.42 3.44 -7.48
N VAL A 192 0.46 4.36 -7.24
CA VAL A 192 0.77 5.67 -6.67
C VAL A 192 1.04 5.49 -5.18
N VAL A 193 2.27 5.79 -4.75
CA VAL A 193 2.64 5.74 -3.33
C VAL A 193 2.40 7.12 -2.70
N LEU A 194 1.63 7.13 -1.60
CA LEU A 194 1.36 8.31 -0.80
C LEU A 194 2.16 8.26 0.50
N ASN A 195 2.49 9.44 1.05
CA ASN A 195 3.21 9.57 2.33
C ASN A 195 4.49 8.71 2.39
N GLU A 196 5.20 8.63 1.27
CA GLU A 196 6.43 7.85 1.16
C GLU A 196 7.50 8.43 2.08
N LYS A 197 8.07 7.57 2.92
CA LYS A 197 9.23 7.90 3.76
C LYS A 197 10.46 8.05 2.88
N ASP A 198 11.36 8.93 3.30
CA ASP A 198 12.72 9.00 2.76
C ASP A 198 13.40 7.63 2.88
N ASP A 199 14.20 7.28 1.86
CA ASP A 199 14.85 5.98 1.76
C ASP A 199 15.70 5.67 3.00
N HIS A 200 16.45 6.64 3.50
CA HIS A 200 17.29 6.42 4.68
C HIS A 200 16.47 6.18 5.94
N ILE A 201 15.34 6.88 6.09
CA ILE A 201 14.42 6.68 7.22
C ILE A 201 13.85 5.26 7.17
N TRP A 202 13.40 4.82 5.99
CA TRP A 202 12.85 3.48 5.84
C TRP A 202 13.90 2.39 6.07
N GLU A 203 15.10 2.55 5.53
CA GLU A 203 16.22 1.64 5.77
C GLU A 203 16.56 1.50 7.26
N GLU A 204 16.56 2.59 8.01
CA GLU A 204 16.79 2.57 9.46
C GLU A 204 15.67 1.84 10.21
N GLU A 205 14.41 2.03 9.82
CA GLU A 205 13.28 1.30 10.41
C GLU A 205 13.38 -0.21 10.14
N VAL A 206 13.70 -0.61 8.90
CA VAL A 206 13.91 -2.01 8.52
C VAL A 206 15.03 -2.63 9.36
N LYS A 207 16.17 -1.94 9.51
CA LYS A 207 17.29 -2.41 10.34
C LYS A 207 16.86 -2.62 11.80
N LYS A 208 16.14 -1.65 12.39
CA LYS A 208 15.62 -1.75 13.76
C LYS A 208 14.67 -2.94 13.94
N LEU A 209 13.82 -3.21 12.96
CA LEU A 209 12.91 -4.37 12.98
C LEU A 209 13.66 -5.71 12.94
N LEU A 210 14.86 -5.75 12.35
CA LEU A 210 15.69 -6.95 12.22
C LEU A 210 16.68 -7.16 13.37
N GLU A 211 17.23 -6.08 13.95
CA GLU A 211 18.28 -6.13 14.98
C GLU A 211 17.86 -6.88 16.26
N GLY A 212 16.59 -6.75 16.66
CA GLY A 212 16.04 -7.36 17.88
C GLY A 212 15.62 -8.83 17.75
N LEU A 213 15.80 -9.45 16.58
CA LEU A 213 15.30 -10.79 16.31
C LEU A 213 16.26 -11.88 16.79
N SER A 214 15.68 -12.97 17.31
CA SER A 214 16.42 -14.21 17.59
C SER A 214 17.05 -14.76 16.32
N GLU A 215 18.18 -15.43 16.45
CA GLU A 215 18.88 -16.11 15.36
C GLU A 215 18.04 -17.22 14.71
N ASP A 216 17.10 -17.81 15.46
CA ASP A 216 16.18 -18.84 14.97
C ASP A 216 14.87 -18.28 14.38
N THR A 217 14.70 -16.94 14.34
CA THR A 217 13.50 -16.32 13.78
C THR A 217 13.37 -16.62 12.29
N ILE A 218 12.19 -17.08 11.86
CA ILE A 218 11.87 -17.31 10.45
C ILE A 218 11.67 -15.97 9.73
N ILE A 219 12.27 -15.84 8.55
CA ILE A 219 12.07 -14.73 7.62
C ILE A 219 11.50 -15.30 6.32
N SER A 220 10.40 -14.71 5.87
CA SER A 220 9.68 -15.14 4.68
C SER A 220 9.48 -13.98 3.69
N ILE A 221 9.60 -14.27 2.40
CA ILE A 221 9.39 -13.32 1.31
C ILE A 221 8.08 -13.64 0.60
N TYR A 222 7.28 -12.60 0.42
CA TYR A 222 5.97 -12.66 -0.21
C TYR A 222 5.87 -11.57 -1.25
N ASP A 223 5.26 -11.94 -2.36
CA ASP A 223 4.84 -11.08 -3.45
C ASP A 223 3.37 -10.75 -3.27
N CYS A 224 3.08 -9.57 -2.71
CA CYS A 224 1.71 -9.09 -2.54
C CYS A 224 1.31 -8.25 -3.77
N HIS A 225 0.13 -8.52 -4.29
CA HIS A 225 -0.52 -7.60 -5.21
C HIS A 225 -1.32 -6.58 -4.40
N ILE A 226 -1.11 -5.30 -4.70
CA ILE A 226 -1.57 -4.14 -3.94
C ILE A 226 -2.12 -3.11 -4.93
#